data_AF-A0A1A0KPQ5-F1
#
_entry.id   AF-A0A1A0KPQ5-F1
#
_cell.length_a   1.000
_cell.length_b   1.000
_cell.length_c   1.000
_cell.angle_alpha   90.00
_cell.angle_beta   90.00
_cell.angle_gamma   90.00
#
_symmetry.space_group_name_H-M   'P 1'
#
loop_
_entity.id
_entity.type
_entity.pdbx_description
1 polymer ?
#
loop_
_entity_poly.entity_id
_entity_poly.type
_entity_poly.pdbx_seq_one_letter_code
_entity_poly.pdbx_strand_id
1 'polypeptide(L)'
;MKIIEAPEIGPTPALDEAWTFYRETFTEINAMAAQRHLMRRDEFIDVMGDERIVKYLLTDDDNTIVGLGVSTNDLEAWPLISPAYFRRIYPAHFAARTLWYIGFIGVRPDLRGGFAAMLEAMSAPQRDAGGIALMDYCAFNVDEKAVLASSLRILGRYSEPRLRTLDTQTFVAYEFGER
;
A
#
# COMPACT_ATOMS: atom_id res chain seq x y z
N MET A 1 -7.87 -16.04 -12.62
CA MET A 1 -7.34 -14.83 -11.95
C MET A 1 -7.46 -13.62 -12.86
N LYS A 2 -8.11 -12.57 -12.38
CA LYS A 2 -8.28 -11.31 -13.10
C LYS A 2 -7.95 -10.16 -12.15
N ILE A 3 -7.11 -9.23 -12.60
CA ILE A 3 -6.91 -7.96 -11.90
C ILE A 3 -7.83 -6.94 -12.55
N ILE A 4 -8.59 -6.22 -11.73
CA ILE A 4 -9.48 -5.15 -12.14
C ILE A 4 -9.03 -3.89 -11.43
N GLU A 5 -8.70 -2.87 -12.22
CA GLU A 5 -8.62 -1.49 -11.75
C GLU A 5 -10.04 -0.94 -11.68
N ALA A 6 -10.45 -0.52 -10.49
CA ALA A 6 -11.78 0.03 -10.27
C ALA A 6 -11.65 1.42 -9.63
N PRO A 7 -12.35 2.44 -10.16
CA PRO A 7 -12.42 3.75 -9.50
C PRO A 7 -13.15 3.66 -8.15
N GLU A 8 -14.06 2.70 -8.00
CA GLU A 8 -14.86 2.45 -6.81
C GLU A 8 -15.04 0.95 -6.57
N ILE A 9 -15.10 0.53 -5.31
CA ILE A 9 -15.63 -0.79 -4.96
C ILE A 9 -17.16 -0.67 -4.98
N GLY A 10 -17.84 -1.65 -5.57
CA GLY A 10 -19.30 -1.64 -5.75
C GLY A 10 -20.13 -1.49 -4.44
N PRO A 11 -21.47 -1.57 -4.53
CA PRO A 11 -22.38 -1.29 -3.40
C PRO A 11 -22.11 -2.14 -2.15
N THR A 12 -22.72 -1.75 -1.02
CA THR A 12 -22.48 -2.20 0.37
C THR A 12 -22.00 -3.65 0.60
N PRO A 13 -22.52 -4.71 -0.06
CA PRO A 13 -21.96 -6.06 0.08
C PRO A 13 -20.49 -6.18 -0.33
N ALA A 14 -20.08 -5.49 -1.41
CA ALA A 14 -18.70 -5.52 -1.89
C ALA A 14 -17.74 -4.77 -0.96
N LEU A 15 -18.22 -3.69 -0.31
CA LEU A 15 -17.43 -2.93 0.66
C LEU A 15 -17.22 -3.72 1.97
N ASP A 16 -18.22 -4.46 2.42
CA ASP A 16 -18.12 -5.33 3.61
C ASP A 16 -17.20 -6.53 3.36
N GLU A 17 -17.24 -7.12 2.15
CA GLU A 17 -16.30 -8.17 1.74
C GLU A 17 -14.87 -7.62 1.69
N ALA A 18 -14.66 -6.45 1.08
CA ALA A 18 -13.35 -5.80 1.02
C ALA A 18 -12.81 -5.45 2.42
N TRP A 19 -13.67 -4.96 3.32
CA TRP A 19 -13.29 -4.70 4.71
C TRP A 19 -12.89 -5.98 5.44
N THR A 20 -13.66 -7.06 5.25
CA THR A 20 -13.36 -8.36 5.87
C THR A 20 -12.01 -8.88 5.41
N PHE A 21 -11.78 -8.89 4.09
CA PHE A 21 -10.49 -9.27 3.49
C PHE A 21 -9.34 -8.41 4.01
N TYR A 22 -9.50 -7.08 4.01
CA TYR A 22 -8.49 -6.14 4.47
C TYR A 22 -8.12 -6.39 5.94
N ARG A 23 -9.12 -6.46 6.82
CA ARG A 23 -8.91 -6.70 8.24
C ARG A 23 -8.16 -8.01 8.48
N GLU A 24 -8.60 -9.11 7.87
CA GLU A 24 -7.97 -10.42 8.04
C GLU A 24 -6.52 -10.42 7.56
N THR A 25 -6.24 -9.77 6.43
CA THR A 25 -4.90 -9.69 5.86
C THR A 25 -3.93 -8.89 6.74
N PHE A 26 -4.39 -7.82 7.39
CA PHE A 26 -3.53 -6.89 8.13
C PHE A 26 -3.70 -6.96 9.66
N THR A 27 -4.41 -7.95 10.19
CA THR A 27 -4.58 -8.08 11.66
C THR A 27 -3.25 -8.35 12.37
N GLU A 28 -2.38 -9.20 11.80
CA GLU A 28 -1.09 -9.57 12.42
C GLU A 28 -0.17 -8.35 12.61
N ILE A 29 0.00 -7.54 11.57
CA ILE A 29 0.93 -6.40 11.57
C ILE A 29 0.54 -5.33 12.61
N ASN A 30 -0.73 -5.23 12.98
CA ASN A 30 -1.23 -4.25 13.95
C ASN A 30 -0.64 -4.43 15.36
N ALA A 31 -0.14 -5.63 15.68
CA ALA A 31 0.54 -5.92 16.95
C ALA A 31 2.07 -5.94 16.84
N MET A 32 2.62 -5.87 15.62
CA MET A 32 4.06 -6.05 15.34
C MET A 32 4.79 -4.75 15.00
N ALA A 33 4.07 -3.64 14.87
CA ALA A 33 4.62 -2.34 14.55
C ALA A 33 4.05 -1.26 15.49
N ALA A 34 4.89 -0.27 15.81
CA ALA A 34 4.47 0.85 16.64
C ALA A 34 3.52 1.80 15.90
N GLN A 35 3.71 1.98 14.58
CA GLN A 35 2.75 2.66 13.72
C GLN A 35 1.59 1.70 13.37
N ARG A 36 0.38 2.24 13.33
CA ARG A 36 -0.82 1.46 13.00
C ARG A 36 -0.95 1.27 11.49
N HIS A 37 -0.69 0.04 11.03
CA HIS A 37 -0.86 -0.36 9.63
C HIS A 37 -2.26 -0.89 9.30
N LEU A 38 -3.16 -0.98 10.29
CA LEU A 38 -4.55 -1.37 10.11
C LEU A 38 -5.48 -0.18 10.35
N MET A 39 -6.15 0.26 9.29
CA MET A 39 -7.18 1.30 9.36
C MET A 39 -8.36 0.84 10.21
N ARG A 40 -9.04 1.80 10.84
CA ARG A 40 -10.40 1.60 11.36
C ARG A 40 -11.36 1.43 10.19
N ARG A 41 -12.56 0.93 10.46
CA ARG A 41 -13.55 0.68 9.41
C ARG A 41 -14.00 1.97 8.73
N ASP A 42 -14.20 3.05 9.47
CA ASP A 42 -14.53 4.38 8.94
C ASP A 42 -13.41 4.92 8.04
N GLU A 43 -12.15 4.88 8.51
CA GLU A 43 -10.98 5.28 7.71
C GLU A 43 -10.85 4.46 6.41
N PHE A 44 -11.12 3.16 6.48
CA PHE A 44 -11.13 2.28 5.31
C PHE A 44 -12.26 2.65 4.34
N ILE A 45 -13.46 2.92 4.85
CA ILE A 45 -14.61 3.34 4.03
C ILE A 45 -14.29 4.65 3.32
N ASP A 46 -13.70 5.63 4.01
CA ASP A 46 -13.29 6.90 3.41
C ASP A 46 -12.29 6.69 2.27
N VAL A 47 -11.26 5.85 2.50
CA VAL A 47 -10.28 5.50 1.46
C VAL A 47 -10.93 4.77 0.27
N MET A 48 -11.88 3.88 0.53
CA MET A 48 -12.57 3.13 -0.53
C MET A 48 -13.58 3.97 -1.30
N GLY A 49 -14.13 5.01 -0.68
CA GLY A 49 -15.05 5.96 -1.32
C GLY A 49 -14.35 7.10 -2.07
N ASP A 50 -13.06 7.36 -1.83
CA ASP A 50 -12.35 8.46 -2.48
C ASP A 50 -11.96 8.11 -3.93
N GLU A 51 -12.59 8.77 -4.91
CA GLU A 51 -12.34 8.58 -6.34
C GLU A 51 -10.90 8.92 -6.77
N ARG A 52 -10.14 9.69 -5.97
CA ARG A 52 -8.73 10.00 -6.23
C ARG A 52 -7.82 8.82 -5.97
N ILE A 53 -8.31 7.80 -5.26
CA ILE A 53 -7.58 6.58 -4.92
C ILE A 53 -8.03 5.48 -5.88
N VAL A 54 -7.07 4.87 -6.58
CA VAL A 54 -7.32 3.72 -7.46
C VAL A 54 -7.31 2.44 -6.64
N LYS A 55 -8.30 1.56 -6.88
CA LYS A 55 -8.43 0.27 -6.21
C LYS A 55 -8.05 -0.83 -7.19
N TYR A 56 -7.27 -1.79 -6.69
CA TYR A 56 -6.86 -2.97 -7.43
C TYR A 56 -7.50 -4.17 -6.77
N LEU A 57 -8.36 -4.86 -7.51
CA LEU A 57 -9.04 -6.07 -7.07
C LEU A 57 -8.46 -7.25 -7.83
N LEU A 58 -7.99 -8.24 -7.09
CA LEU A 58 -7.64 -9.54 -7.63
C LEU A 58 -8.72 -10.54 -7.21
N THR A 59 -9.41 -11.12 -8.19
CA THR A 59 -10.46 -12.10 -7.95
C THR A 59 -10.10 -13.48 -8.48
N ASP A 60 -10.64 -14.50 -7.82
CA ASP A 60 -10.67 -15.86 -8.35
C ASP A 60 -11.78 -16.02 -9.41
N ASP A 61 -11.99 -17.25 -9.87
CA ASP A 61 -12.92 -17.57 -10.95
C ASP A 61 -14.39 -17.48 -10.49
N ASP A 62 -14.64 -17.48 -9.17
CA ASP A 62 -15.96 -17.28 -8.55
C ASP A 62 -16.25 -15.80 -8.25
N ASN A 63 -15.37 -14.89 -8.65
CA ASN A 63 -15.39 -13.45 -8.34
C ASN A 63 -15.20 -13.11 -6.85
N THR A 64 -14.63 -14.02 -6.06
CA THR A 64 -14.29 -13.73 -4.66
C THR A 64 -13.02 -12.89 -4.59
N ILE A 65 -12.95 -11.93 -3.65
CA ILE A 65 -11.73 -11.16 -3.43
C ILE A 65 -10.62 -12.07 -2.85
N VAL A 66 -9.53 -12.21 -3.60
CA VAL A 66 -8.32 -12.93 -3.18
C VAL A 66 -7.09 -12.03 -3.11
N GLY A 67 -7.21 -10.78 -3.56
CA GLY A 67 -6.25 -9.71 -3.34
C GLY A 67 -6.89 -8.33 -3.46
N LEU A 68 -6.37 -7.38 -2.69
CA LEU A 68 -6.84 -6.01 -2.62
C LEU A 68 -5.66 -5.07 -2.39
N GLY A 69 -5.60 -3.99 -3.15
CA GLY A 69 -4.60 -2.95 -2.95
C GLY A 69 -5.11 -1.60 -3.40
N VAL A 70 -4.46 -0.55 -2.92
CA VAL A 70 -4.82 0.83 -3.28
C VAL A 70 -3.57 1.64 -3.63
N SER A 71 -3.70 2.55 -4.59
CA SER A 71 -2.67 3.53 -4.88
C SER A 71 -3.27 4.88 -5.29
N THR A 72 -2.57 5.97 -5.06
CA THR A 72 -2.98 7.31 -5.49
C THR A 72 -1.80 8.12 -6.01
N ASN A 73 -2.01 8.92 -7.05
CA ASN A 73 -1.09 10.00 -7.42
C ASN A 73 -1.51 11.38 -6.92
N ASP A 74 -2.61 11.43 -6.16
CA ASP A 74 -2.96 12.54 -5.27
C ASP A 74 -2.50 12.22 -3.86
N LEU A 75 -1.37 12.79 -3.44
CA LEU A 75 -0.88 12.52 -2.09
C LEU A 75 -1.80 13.13 -1.01
N GLU A 76 -2.60 14.15 -1.34
CA GLU A 76 -3.60 14.74 -0.42
C GLU A 76 -4.82 13.83 -0.22
N ALA A 77 -4.95 12.73 -0.98
CA ALA A 77 -6.00 11.73 -0.77
C ALA A 77 -5.61 10.66 0.27
N TRP A 78 -4.31 10.50 0.56
CA TRP A 78 -3.86 9.48 1.49
C TRP A 78 -3.73 10.05 2.92
N PRO A 79 -4.46 9.51 3.92
CA PRO A 79 -4.58 10.15 5.22
C PRO A 79 -3.35 9.97 6.14
N LEU A 80 -2.44 9.06 5.80
CA LEU A 80 -1.36 8.63 6.72
C LEU A 80 0.02 9.20 6.38
N ILE A 81 0.12 10.14 5.44
CA ILE A 81 1.39 10.75 5.05
C ILE A 81 1.31 12.28 5.04
N SER A 82 2.47 12.94 4.91
CA SER A 82 2.55 14.39 4.75
C SER A 82 2.81 14.78 3.29
N PRO A 83 1.80 15.27 2.54
CA PRO A 83 2.00 15.73 1.16
C PRO A 83 3.04 16.87 1.08
N ALA A 84 3.10 17.73 2.09
CA ALA A 84 4.06 18.83 2.17
C ALA A 84 5.52 18.34 2.17
N TYR A 85 5.81 17.21 2.81
CA TYR A 85 7.14 16.61 2.79
C TYR A 85 7.56 16.22 1.35
N PHE A 86 6.68 15.53 0.62
CA PHE A 86 6.96 15.09 -0.75
C PHE A 86 7.04 16.26 -1.73
N ARG A 87 6.17 17.27 -1.58
CA ARG A 87 6.24 18.52 -2.35
C ARG A 87 7.58 19.23 -2.20
N ARG A 88 8.18 19.18 -1.00
CA ARG A 88 9.49 19.80 -0.74
C ARG A 88 10.64 19.05 -1.43
N ILE A 89 10.65 17.72 -1.36
CA ILE A 89 11.79 16.90 -1.85
C ILE A 89 11.66 16.49 -3.33
N TYR A 90 10.45 16.55 -3.88
CA TYR A 90 10.13 16.21 -5.27
C TYR A 90 9.15 17.22 -5.91
N PRO A 91 9.47 18.53 -5.96
CA PRO A 91 8.52 19.56 -6.38
C PRO A 91 8.00 19.35 -7.81
N ALA A 92 8.86 18.97 -8.75
CA ALA A 92 8.48 18.72 -10.14
C ALA A 92 7.55 17.50 -10.27
N HIS A 93 7.89 16.37 -9.63
CA HIS A 93 7.04 15.18 -9.68
C HIS A 93 5.70 15.39 -8.96
N PHE A 94 5.72 16.13 -7.84
CA PHE A 94 4.49 16.47 -7.10
C PHE A 94 3.56 17.33 -7.96
N ALA A 95 4.08 18.38 -8.62
CA ALA A 95 3.29 19.23 -9.51
C ALA A 95 2.76 18.46 -10.74
N ALA A 96 3.56 17.54 -11.29
CA ALA A 96 3.18 16.71 -12.44
C ALA A 96 2.32 15.49 -12.07
N ARG A 97 2.02 15.26 -10.78
CA ARG A 97 1.32 14.06 -10.28
C ARG A 97 1.97 12.75 -10.74
N THR A 98 3.30 12.72 -10.72
CA THR A 98 4.12 11.55 -11.07
C THR A 98 4.75 10.87 -9.85
N LEU A 99 4.18 11.12 -8.67
CA LEU A 99 4.43 10.36 -7.44
C LEU A 99 3.20 9.50 -7.19
N TRP A 100 3.37 8.19 -6.99
CA TRP A 100 2.27 7.32 -6.59
C TRP A 100 2.56 6.72 -5.23
N TYR A 101 1.65 6.95 -4.28
CA TYR A 101 1.68 6.25 -3.01
C TYR A 101 0.89 4.95 -3.12
N ILE A 102 1.55 3.82 -2.89
CA ILE A 102 0.93 2.51 -2.74
C ILE A 102 0.57 2.37 -1.26
N GLY A 103 -0.71 2.43 -0.95
CA GLY A 103 -1.20 2.48 0.43
C GLY A 103 -1.10 1.14 1.14
N PHE A 104 -1.51 0.07 0.45
CA PHE A 104 -1.32 -1.31 0.91
C PHE A 104 -1.45 -2.28 -0.26
N ILE A 105 -0.89 -3.48 -0.09
CA ILE A 105 -1.09 -4.63 -0.98
C ILE A 105 -1.38 -5.85 -0.11
N GLY A 106 -2.60 -6.36 -0.18
CA GLY A 106 -3.05 -7.55 0.52
C GLY A 106 -3.39 -8.67 -0.46
N VAL A 107 -2.94 -9.89 -0.19
CA VAL A 107 -3.23 -11.07 -1.00
C VAL A 107 -3.41 -12.27 -0.06
N ARG A 108 -4.32 -13.20 -0.38
CA ARG A 108 -4.45 -14.43 0.41
C ARG A 108 -3.12 -15.21 0.44
N PRO A 109 -2.68 -15.73 1.60
CA PRO A 109 -1.37 -16.37 1.73
C PRO A 109 -1.17 -17.64 0.86
N ASP A 110 -2.25 -18.34 0.56
CA ASP A 110 -2.25 -19.57 -0.25
C ASP A 110 -2.21 -19.28 -1.77
N LEU A 111 -2.40 -18.03 -2.18
CA LEU A 111 -2.42 -17.63 -3.58
C LEU A 111 -1.00 -17.44 -4.13
N ARG A 112 -0.46 -18.51 -4.71
CA ARG A 112 0.86 -18.48 -5.34
C ARG A 112 0.93 -17.39 -6.43
N GLY A 113 1.88 -16.48 -6.28
CA GLY A 113 2.16 -15.42 -7.28
C GLY A 113 1.21 -14.22 -7.23
N GLY A 114 0.16 -14.24 -6.42
CA GLY A 114 -0.80 -13.14 -6.35
C GLY A 114 -0.18 -11.81 -5.92
N PHE A 115 0.72 -11.82 -4.92
CA PHE A 115 1.45 -10.62 -4.50
C PHE A 115 2.29 -10.02 -5.64
N ALA A 116 2.94 -10.88 -6.44
CA ALA A 116 3.75 -10.41 -7.56
C ALA A 116 2.90 -9.77 -8.66
N ALA A 117 1.75 -10.37 -8.98
CA ALA A 117 0.82 -9.83 -9.96
C ALA A 117 0.21 -8.48 -9.50
N MET A 118 -0.18 -8.38 -8.23
CA MET A 118 -0.67 -7.13 -7.64
C MET A 118 0.39 -6.04 -7.65
N LEU A 119 1.60 -6.36 -7.16
CA LEU A 119 2.71 -5.41 -7.14
C LEU A 119 3.07 -4.93 -8.55
N GLU A 120 3.06 -5.82 -9.54
CA GLU A 120 3.29 -5.45 -10.94
C GLU A 120 2.23 -4.47 -11.44
N ALA A 121 0.95 -4.80 -11.28
CA ALA A 121 -0.17 -3.96 -11.73
C ALA A 121 -0.13 -2.58 -11.07
N MET A 122 0.07 -2.55 -9.75
CA MET A 122 0.12 -1.31 -8.97
C MET A 122 1.37 -0.47 -9.20
N SER A 123 2.40 -1.04 -9.83
CA SER A 123 3.65 -0.36 -10.18
C SER A 123 3.73 0.03 -11.67
N ALA A 124 2.78 -0.40 -12.50
CA ALA A 124 2.79 -0.10 -13.93
C ALA A 124 2.63 1.40 -14.25
N PRO A 125 1.69 2.15 -13.63
CA PRO A 125 1.50 3.57 -13.95
C PRO A 125 2.76 4.43 -13.74
N GLN A 126 3.51 4.14 -12.68
CA GLN A 126 4.75 4.84 -12.35
C GLN A 126 5.84 4.54 -13.38
N ARG A 127 5.95 3.29 -13.82
CA ARG A 127 6.95 2.90 -14.84
C ARG A 127 6.65 3.57 -16.18
N ASP A 128 5.38 3.54 -16.60
CA ASP A 128 4.96 4.08 -17.89
C ASP A 128 5.13 5.61 -17.95
N ALA A 129 4.92 6.29 -16.82
CA ALA A 129 5.08 7.74 -16.71
C ALA A 129 6.51 8.20 -16.34
N GLY A 130 7.46 7.28 -16.11
CA GLY A 130 8.78 7.62 -15.58
C GLY A 130 8.72 8.30 -14.19
N GLY A 131 7.72 7.94 -13.39
CA GLY A 131 7.47 8.47 -12.05
C GLY A 131 8.11 7.68 -10.92
N ILE A 132 7.65 7.96 -9.70
CA ILE A 132 8.18 7.38 -8.46
C ILE A 132 7.07 6.65 -7.71
N ALA A 133 7.28 5.37 -7.41
CA ALA A 133 6.46 4.62 -6.47
C ALA A 133 6.94 4.87 -5.03
N LEU A 134 6.00 5.14 -4.14
CA LEU A 134 6.21 5.41 -2.72
C LEU A 134 5.43 4.36 -1.92
N MET A 135 6.06 3.79 -0.89
CA MET A 135 5.41 2.91 0.06
C MET A 135 6.19 2.96 1.37
N ASP A 136 5.48 2.95 2.50
CA ASP A 136 6.10 2.79 3.81
C ASP A 136 6.25 1.29 4.15
N TYR A 137 7.29 0.99 4.92
CA TYR A 137 7.51 -0.35 5.46
C TYR A 137 7.91 -0.23 6.92
N CYS A 138 7.26 -0.99 7.80
CA CYS A 138 7.75 -1.17 9.16
C CYS A 138 8.89 -2.20 9.21
N ALA A 139 9.65 -2.19 10.31
CA ALA A 139 10.72 -3.14 10.55
C ALA A 139 10.26 -4.60 10.41
N PHE A 140 9.08 -4.96 10.94
CA PHE A 140 8.51 -6.31 10.78
C PHE A 140 8.37 -6.73 9.31
N ASN A 141 7.88 -5.84 8.43
CA ASN A 141 7.77 -6.12 7.00
C ASN A 141 9.13 -6.22 6.30
N VAL A 142 10.13 -5.45 6.75
CA VAL A 142 11.48 -5.46 6.15
C VAL A 142 12.27 -6.67 6.61
N ASP A 143 12.35 -6.87 7.92
CA ASP A 143 13.32 -7.76 8.56
C ASP A 143 12.77 -9.18 8.74
N GLU A 144 11.52 -9.34 9.18
CA GLU A 144 10.93 -10.66 9.44
C GLU A 144 10.24 -11.26 8.22
N LYS A 145 9.43 -10.46 7.52
CA LYS A 145 8.67 -10.93 6.35
C LYS A 145 9.42 -10.73 5.02
N ALA A 146 10.56 -10.03 5.02
CA ALA A 146 11.37 -9.74 3.84
C ALA A 146 10.57 -9.18 2.64
N VAL A 147 9.52 -8.40 2.92
CA VAL A 147 8.60 -7.87 1.91
C VAL A 147 9.34 -6.93 0.98
N LEU A 148 10.13 -5.98 1.52
CA LEU A 148 10.89 -5.04 0.70
C LEU A 148 11.85 -5.75 -0.27
N ALA A 149 12.63 -6.71 0.23
CA ALA A 149 13.56 -7.48 -0.61
C ALA A 149 12.82 -8.29 -1.68
N SER A 150 11.69 -8.90 -1.32
CA SER A 150 10.85 -9.64 -2.27
C SER A 150 10.25 -8.73 -3.34
N SER A 151 9.77 -7.54 -2.96
CA SER A 151 9.24 -6.52 -3.87
C SER A 151 10.30 -6.09 -4.89
N LEU A 152 11.52 -5.78 -4.46
CA LEU A 152 12.62 -5.40 -5.36
C LEU A 152 12.97 -6.51 -6.35
N ARG A 153 13.00 -7.78 -5.90
CA ARG A 153 13.24 -8.92 -6.78
C ARG A 153 12.14 -9.10 -7.82
N ILE A 154 10.88 -8.89 -7.44
CA ILE A 154 9.73 -8.97 -8.37
C ILE A 154 9.81 -7.84 -9.39
N LEU A 155 9.98 -6.59 -8.92
CA LEU A 155 10.07 -5.41 -9.78
C LEU A 155 11.28 -5.44 -10.71
N GLY A 156 12.37 -6.08 -10.27
CA GLY A 156 13.58 -6.35 -11.05
C GLY A 156 13.35 -7.15 -12.34
N ARG A 157 12.20 -7.85 -12.46
CA ARG A 157 11.83 -8.58 -13.68
C ARG A 157 11.34 -7.67 -14.80
N TYR A 158 10.91 -6.46 -14.46
CA TYR A 158 10.28 -5.51 -15.39
C TYR A 158 11.12 -4.26 -15.61
N SER A 159 11.98 -3.91 -14.65
CA SER A 159 12.80 -2.69 -14.67
C SER A 159 13.98 -2.84 -13.70
N GLU A 160 14.88 -1.84 -13.66
CA GLU A 160 15.94 -1.74 -12.66
C GLU A 160 15.51 -0.79 -11.52
N PRO A 161 14.86 -1.28 -10.44
CA PRO A 161 14.38 -0.41 -9.37
C PRO A 161 15.55 0.18 -8.58
N ARG A 162 15.55 1.51 -8.43
CA ARG A 162 16.51 2.24 -7.59
C ARG A 162 15.89 2.54 -6.24
N LEU A 163 16.19 1.74 -5.23
CA LEU A 163 15.72 1.94 -3.86
C LEU A 163 16.35 3.20 -3.26
N ARG A 164 15.54 4.03 -2.61
CA ARG A 164 15.99 5.10 -1.72
C ARG A 164 15.10 5.15 -0.47
N THR A 165 15.69 5.07 0.72
CA THR A 165 14.99 5.39 1.96
C THR A 165 14.77 6.90 2.03
N LEU A 166 13.52 7.33 2.15
CA LEU A 166 13.16 8.76 2.17
C LEU A 166 13.17 9.33 3.59
N ASP A 167 12.58 8.60 4.53
CA ASP A 167 12.42 9.01 5.93
C ASP A 167 12.34 7.77 6.84
N THR A 168 12.57 7.96 8.15
CA THR A 168 12.46 6.91 9.17
C THR A 168 11.83 7.47 10.45
N GLN A 169 10.82 6.78 10.97
CA GLN A 169 10.28 7.06 12.31
C GLN A 169 11.06 6.30 13.39
N THR A 170 11.41 6.98 14.47
CA THR A 170 12.09 6.39 15.65
C THR A 170 11.18 6.48 16.87
N PHE A 171 10.79 5.33 17.41
CA PHE A 171 10.00 5.23 18.65
C PHE A 171 10.94 5.03 19.84
N VAL A 172 10.88 5.92 20.82
CA VAL A 172 11.78 5.93 21.99
C VAL A 172 10.99 5.76 23.28
N ALA A 173 11.56 5.02 24.24
CA ALA A 173 11.03 4.88 25.59
C ALA A 173 12.10 5.30 26.61
N TYR A 174 11.68 5.97 27.67
CA TYR A 174 12.53 6.35 28.80
C TYR A 174 11.84 5.94 30.10
N GLU A 175 12.60 5.31 31.00
CA GLU A 175 12.15 4.94 32.33
C GLU A 175 12.89 5.78 33.36
N PHE A 176 12.18 6.18 34.42
CA PHE A 176 12.78 6.94 35.53
C PHE A 176 12.99 6.01 36.73
N GLY A 177 14.21 6.01 37.27
CA GLY A 177 14.53 5.36 38.55
C GLY A 177 14.30 6.28 39.75
N GLU A 178 14.40 5.73 40.96
CA GLU A 178 14.44 6.53 42.19
C GLU A 178 15.72 7.39 42.24
N ARG A 179 15.59 8.60 42.80
CA ARG A 179 16.69 9.57 42.96
C ARG A 179 17.45 9.36 44.25
#